data_AF-A0A9E5XRX8-F1
#
_entry.id   AF-A0A9E5XRX8-F1
#
_cell.length_a   1.000
_cell.length_b   1.000
_cell.length_c   1.000
_cell.angle_alpha   90.00
_cell.angle_beta   90.00
_cell.angle_gamma   90.00
#
_symmetry.space_group_name_H-M   'P 1'
#
loop_
_entity.id
_entity.type
_entity.pdbx_description
1 polymer ?
#
loop_
_entity_poly.entity_id
_entity_poly.type
_entity_poly.pdbx_seq_one_letter_code
_entity_poly.pdbx_strand_id
1 'polypeptide(L)' 'EGDTRFFEDIWKDPEWRKKIGFEPKPENTHVFLCGNPHMVDNMKALLKEDGFKEHTKREPGQIHAEEF' A
#
# COMPACT_ATOMS: atom_id res chain seq x y z
N GLU A 1 7.10 -16.18 13.19
CA GLU A 1 6.07 -15.41 13.92
C GLU A 1 5.48 -14.39 12.96
N GLY A 2 4.16 -14.27 12.89
CA GLY A 2 3.47 -13.35 11.98
C GLY A 2 3.19 -12.02 12.67
N ASP A 3 3.35 -10.91 11.95
CA ASP A 3 3.00 -9.58 12.46
C ASP A 3 1.48 -9.44 12.51
N THR A 4 0.92 -9.07 13.66
CA THR A 4 -0.53 -8.96 13.89
C THR A 4 -1.02 -7.52 14.01
N ARG A 5 -0.14 -6.54 13.78
CA ARG A 5 -0.48 -5.12 13.77
C ARG A 5 -1.35 -4.76 12.55
N PHE A 6 -1.94 -3.58 12.57
CA PHE A 6 -2.57 -3.02 11.37
C PHE A 6 -1.51 -2.83 10.28
N PHE A 7 -1.91 -3.05 9.03
CA PHE A 7 -0.99 -3.01 7.92
C PHE A 7 -0.37 -1.61 7.71
N GLU A 8 -1.07 -0.54 8.10
CA GLU A 8 -0.54 0.83 8.07
C GLU A 8 0.65 1.03 9.03
N ASP A 9 0.61 0.40 10.21
CA ASP A 9 1.72 0.45 11.18
C ASP A 9 2.90 -0.36 10.67
N ILE A 10 2.60 -1.52 10.05
CA ILE A 10 3.62 -2.33 9.40
C ILE A 10 4.26 -1.53 8.28
N TRP A 11 3.50 -0.85 7.42
CA TRP A 11 4.04 -0.08 6.28
C TRP A 11 5.00 1.04 6.69
N LYS A 12 4.73 1.70 7.82
CA LYS A 12 5.59 2.76 8.38
C LYS A 12 6.90 2.21 8.96
N ASP A 13 6.95 0.94 9.32
CA ASP A 13 8.09 0.31 9.98
C ASP A 13 9.18 -0.10 8.98
N PRO A 14 10.37 0.53 8.93
CA PRO A 14 11.36 0.22 7.90
C PRO A 14 11.85 -1.25 7.88
N GLU A 15 11.59 -2.05 8.93
CA GLU A 15 11.99 -3.45 8.99
C GLU A 15 11.21 -4.33 7.99
N TRP A 16 9.96 -3.97 7.63
CA TRP A 16 9.17 -4.78 6.71
C TRP A 16 9.83 -4.86 5.31
N ARG A 17 10.46 -3.76 4.87
CA ARG A 17 11.21 -3.67 3.61
C ARG A 17 12.38 -4.66 3.58
N LYS A 18 13.03 -4.89 4.72
CA LYS A 18 14.10 -5.90 4.85
C LYS A 18 13.54 -7.32 4.72
N LYS A 19 12.33 -7.57 5.24
CA LYS A 19 11.67 -8.88 5.16
C LYS A 19 11.26 -9.24 3.72
N ILE A 20 10.81 -8.26 2.94
CA ILE A 20 10.42 -8.47 1.53
C ILE A 20 11.61 -8.44 0.55
N GLY A 21 12.74 -7.85 0.96
CA GLY A 21 13.98 -7.84 0.19
C GLY A 21 14.00 -6.84 -0.98
N PHE A 22 13.01 -5.95 -1.09
CA PHE A 22 13.01 -4.86 -2.05
C PHE A 22 12.34 -3.60 -1.47
N GLU A 23 12.62 -2.46 -2.09
CA GLU A 23 11.97 -1.19 -1.76
C GLU A 23 10.81 -0.93 -2.74
N PRO A 24 9.56 -0.91 -2.26
CA PRO A 24 8.42 -0.65 -3.12
C PRO A 24 8.42 0.81 -3.54
N LYS A 25 8.38 1.03 -4.85
CA LYS A 25 8.31 2.35 -5.48
C LYS A 25 7.25 2.36 -6.57
N PRO A 26 6.73 3.54 -6.96
CA PRO A 26 5.77 3.67 -8.05
C PRO A 26 6.27 3.13 -9.39
N GLU A 27 7.59 3.06 -9.58
CA GLU A 27 8.25 2.53 -10.79
C GLU A 27 8.31 1.01 -10.88
N ASN A 28 8.20 0.29 -9.75
CA ASN A 28 8.46 -1.15 -9.69
C ASN A 28 7.35 -1.97 -9.02
N THR A 29 6.34 -1.32 -8.44
CA THR A 29 5.34 -1.99 -7.59
C THR A 29 3.94 -1.49 -7.92
N HIS A 30 3.02 -2.44 -8.08
CA HIS A 30 1.58 -2.21 -8.01
C HIS A 30 1.05 -2.75 -6.67
N VAL A 31 0.19 -1.97 -6.01
CA VAL A 31 -0.38 -2.30 -4.71
C VAL A 31 -1.87 -2.54 -4.87
N PHE A 32 -2.32 -3.72 -4.45
CA PHE A 32 -3.72 -4.12 -4.46
C PHE A 32 -4.24 -4.16 -3.02
N LEU A 33 -5.27 -3.34 -2.72
CA LEU A 33 -5.86 -3.19 -1.40
C LEU A 33 -7.27 -3.78 -1.41
N CYS A 34 -7.54 -4.72 -0.50
CA CYS A 34 -8.84 -5.35 -0.30
C CYS A 34 -8.99 -5.71 1.18
N GLY A 35 -10.13 -5.38 1.79
CA GLY A 35 -10.39 -5.71 3.20
C GLY A 35 -11.20 -4.64 3.92
N ASN A 36 -10.86 -4.40 5.18
CA ASN A 36 -11.55 -3.41 6.02
C ASN A 36 -11.47 -2.01 5.36
N PRO A 37 -12.60 -1.32 5.13
CA PRO A 37 -12.62 -0.02 4.46
C PRO A 37 -11.74 1.03 5.16
N HIS A 38 -11.65 1.01 6.50
CA HIS A 38 -10.76 1.91 7.23
C HIS A 38 -9.28 1.65 6.93
N MET A 39 -8.88 0.38 6.82
CA MET A 39 -7.51 0.00 6.47
C MET A 39 -7.18 0.41 5.03
N VAL A 40 -8.13 0.24 4.11
CA VAL A 40 -7.95 0.62 2.70
C VAL A 40 -7.75 2.12 2.57
N ASP A 41 -8.57 2.94 3.23
CA ASP A 41 -8.46 4.41 3.19
C ASP A 41 -7.12 4.89 3.77
N ASN A 42 -6.74 4.37 4.94
CA ASN A 42 -5.46 4.68 5.58
C ASN A 42 -4.27 4.29 4.70
N MET A 43 -4.31 3.11 4.08
CA MET A 43 -3.24 2.67 3.18
C MET A 43 -3.17 3.49 1.89
N LYS A 44 -4.31 3.89 1.32
CA LYS A 44 -4.32 4.80 0.16
C LYS A 44 -3.63 6.12 0.50
N ALA A 45 -3.89 6.69 1.69
CA ALA A 45 -3.25 7.92 2.13
C ALA A 45 -1.73 7.75 2.24
N LEU A 46 -1.25 6.71 2.92
CA LEU A 46 0.19 6.45 3.08
C LEU A 46 0.90 6.21 1.74
N LEU A 47 0.30 5.42 0.86
CA LEU A 47 0.86 5.14 -0.46
C LEU A 47 0.97 6.42 -1.31
N LYS A 48 0.00 7.33 -1.21
CA LYS A 48 0.08 8.64 -1.87
C LYS A 48 1.22 9.49 -1.32
N GLU A 49 1.48 9.45 -0.02
CA GLU A 49 2.64 10.12 0.60
C GLU A 49 3.98 9.52 0.10
N ASP A 50 4.04 8.20 -0.11
CA ASP A 50 5.16 7.49 -0.75
C ASP A 50 5.24 7.70 -2.28
N GLY A 51 4.35 8.53 -2.86
CA GLY A 51 4.37 8.91 -4.28
C GLY A 51 3.64 7.94 -5.22
N PHE A 52 2.94 6.94 -4.69
CA PHE A 52 2.08 6.08 -5.49
C PHE A 52 0.81 6.82 -5.91
N LYS A 53 0.25 6.45 -7.06
CA LYS A 53 -0.99 7.05 -7.57
C LYS A 53 -2.11 6.03 -7.63
N GLU A 54 -3.33 6.48 -7.38
CA GLU A 54 -4.52 5.66 -7.60
C GLU A 54 -4.73 5.39 -9.08
N HIS A 55 -4.95 4.13 -9.41
CA HIS A 55 -5.29 3.73 -10.75
C HIS A 55 -6.74 4.08 -11.05
N THR A 56 -6.96 4.85 -12.10
CA THR A 56 -8.29 5.21 -12.59
C THR A 56 -8.42 4.87 -14.07
N LYS A 57 -9.64 4.89 -14.60
CA LYS A 57 -9.88 4.70 -16.05
C LYS A 57 -9.20 5.76 -16.92
N ARG A 58 -8.86 6.93 -16.35
CA ARG A 58 -8.30 8.08 -17.09
C ARG A 58 -6.81 8.24 -16.86
N GLU A 59 -6.34 7.92 -15.66
CA GLU A 59 -4.94 8.07 -15.27
C GLU A 59 -4.43 6.73 -14.71
N PRO A 60 -3.39 6.14 -15.33
CA PRO A 60 -2.78 4.94 -14.81
C PRO A 60 -2.04 5.25 -13.51
N GLY A 61 -2.31 4.44 -12.50
CA GLY A 61 -1.63 4.45 -11.22
C GLY A 61 -1.29 3.03 -10.77
N GLN A 62 -0.63 2.96 -9.63
CA GLN A 62 -0.13 1.73 -9.01
C GLN A 62 -1.04 1.23 -7.88
N ILE A 63 -1.89 2.09 -7.31
CA ILE A 63 -2.80 1.70 -6.23
C ILE A 63 -4.12 1.24 -6.85
N HIS A 64 -4.47 -0.01 -6.61
CA HIS A 64 -5.74 -0.62 -6.98
C HIS A 64 -6.46 -0.98 -5.69
N ALA A 65 -7.68 -0.50 -5.49
CA ALA A 65 -8.44 -0.80 -4.28
C ALA A 65 -9.83 -1.32 -4.63
N GLU A 66 -10.25 -2.34 -3.90
CA GLU A 66 -11.62 -2.84 -3.90
C GLU A 66 -12.31 -2.33 -2.63
N GLU A 67 -13.36 -1.54 -2.81
CA GLU A 67 -14.18 -0.96 -1.75
C GLU A 67 -15.50 -1.74 -1.67
N PHE A 68 -15.85 -2.25 -0.49
CA PHE A 68 -17.05 -3.06 -0.21
C PHE A 68 -18.17 -2.24 0.43
#